data_AF-A0A812KZ86-F1
#
_entry.id   AF-A0A812KZ86-F1
#
_cell.length_a   1.000
_cell.length_b   1.000
_cell.length_c   1.000
_cell.angle_alpha   90.00
_cell.angle_beta   90.00
_cell.angle_gamma   90.00
#
_symmetry.space_group_name_H-M   'P 1'
#
loop_
_entity.id
_entity.type
_entity.pdbx_description
1 polymer ?
#
loop_
_entity_poly.entity_id
_entity_poly.type
_entity_poly.pdbx_seq_one_letter_code
_entity_poly.pdbx_strand_id
1 'polypeptide(L)'
;MQKADTELPALLDQVLPMLEWLEIRRVCLTQRRSSEALLRAVYSRYLLNTPASVRARVSRLGKRLSGAQAAQARASPEARTAAAVEITVLQQCVHVLGENCGRYADLLERVGFTVGDDLECMSDALLESLEKLQALTDAVTRLRDVAESLPPPGTSCRRSGADVGYPLEDD
;
A
#
# COMPACT_ATOMS: atom_id res chain seq x y z
N MET A 1 15.17 14.08 -40.05
CA MET A 1 14.60 13.03 -39.19
C MET A 1 13.56 13.65 -38.26
N GLN A 2 12.35 13.94 -38.75
CA GLN A 2 11.35 14.71 -37.99
C GLN A 2 9.90 14.36 -38.38
N LYS A 3 9.68 13.11 -38.82
CA LYS A 3 8.36 12.64 -39.28
C LYS A 3 7.76 11.54 -38.40
N ALA A 4 8.54 10.97 -37.47
CA ALA A 4 8.12 9.84 -36.64
C ALA A 4 7.26 10.24 -35.43
N ASP A 5 7.38 11.49 -34.95
CA ASP A 5 6.74 11.90 -33.68
C ASP A 5 5.24 12.21 -33.83
N THR A 6 4.78 12.58 -35.03
CA THR A 6 3.36 12.87 -35.33
C THR A 6 2.55 11.62 -35.69
N GLU A 7 3.22 10.50 -36.02
CA GLU A 7 2.58 9.26 -36.45
C GLU A 7 2.21 8.36 -35.26
N LEU A 8 2.91 8.48 -34.13
CA LEU A 8 2.70 7.63 -32.96
C LEU A 8 1.31 7.81 -32.29
N PRO A 9 0.77 9.03 -32.11
CA PRO A 9 -0.56 9.20 -31.52
C PRO A 9 -1.67 8.66 -32.44
N ALA A 10 -1.57 8.90 -33.75
CA ALA A 10 -2.53 8.40 -34.73
C ALA A 10 -2.50 6.86 -34.84
N LEU A 11 -1.31 6.27 -34.67
CA LEU A 11 -1.14 4.81 -34.60
C LEU A 11 -1.71 4.24 -33.29
N LEU A 12 -1.55 4.94 -32.16
CA LEU A 12 -2.11 4.55 -30.88
C LEU A 12 -3.64 4.46 -30.93
N ASP A 13 -4.31 5.45 -31.53
CA ASP A 13 -5.77 5.46 -31.68
C ASP A 13 -6.29 4.32 -32.58
N GLN A 14 -5.48 3.85 -33.52
CA GLN A 14 -5.81 2.73 -34.40
C GLN A 14 -5.52 1.36 -33.75
N VAL A 15 -4.49 1.29 -32.90
CA VAL A 15 -4.05 0.05 -32.26
C VAL A 15 -4.81 -0.22 -30.97
N LEU A 16 -5.26 0.81 -30.24
CA LEU A 16 -6.01 0.64 -28.98
C LEU A 16 -7.22 -0.30 -29.11
N PRO A 17 -8.11 -0.12 -30.11
CA PRO A 17 -9.27 -1.00 -30.29
C PRO A 17 -8.87 -2.44 -30.63
N MET A 18 -7.71 -2.62 -31.28
CA MET A 18 -7.18 -3.96 -31.59
C MET A 18 -6.63 -4.65 -30.33
N LEU A 19 -6.15 -3.89 -29.33
CA LEU A 19 -5.69 -4.43 -28.04
C LEU A 19 -6.83 -4.82 -27.09
N GLU A 20 -8.07 -4.46 -27.40
CA GLU A 20 -9.27 -4.97 -26.71
C GLU A 20 -9.57 -6.43 -27.07
N TRP A 21 -9.05 -6.90 -28.21
CA TRP A 21 -9.13 -8.30 -28.63
C TRP A 21 -8.03 -9.09 -27.93
N LEU A 22 -8.46 -10.02 -27.06
CA LEU A 22 -7.60 -10.80 -26.18
C LEU A 22 -6.48 -11.53 -26.93
N GLU A 23 -6.74 -11.99 -28.15
CA GLU A 23 -5.77 -12.66 -29.01
C GLU A 23 -4.71 -11.71 -29.58
N ILE A 24 -5.10 -10.53 -30.05
CA ILE A 24 -4.15 -9.53 -30.60
C ILE A 24 -3.32 -8.93 -29.47
N ARG A 25 -3.92 -8.68 -28.31
CA ARG A 25 -3.20 -8.30 -27.09
C ARG A 25 -2.18 -9.37 -26.70
N ARG A 26 -2.54 -10.66 -26.77
CA ARG A 26 -1.60 -11.77 -26.58
C ARG A 26 -0.49 -11.73 -27.62
N VAL A 27 -0.78 -11.48 -28.90
CA VAL A 27 0.24 -11.37 -29.96
C VAL A 27 1.22 -10.21 -29.71
N CYS A 28 0.74 -9.04 -29.31
CA CYS A 28 1.58 -7.90 -28.94
C CYS A 28 2.41 -8.19 -27.67
N LEU A 29 1.84 -8.87 -26.67
CA LEU A 29 2.55 -9.35 -25.48
C LEU A 29 3.51 -10.53 -25.79
N THR A 30 3.33 -11.23 -26.90
CA THR A 30 4.29 -12.26 -27.36
C THR A 30 5.45 -11.69 -28.15
N GLN A 31 5.53 -10.37 -28.36
CA GLN A 31 6.82 -9.76 -28.71
C GLN A 31 7.75 -9.89 -27.51
N ARG A 32 8.51 -11.00 -27.50
CA ARG A 32 9.42 -11.42 -26.43
C ARG A 32 10.25 -10.26 -25.90
N ARG A 33 10.78 -9.41 -26.78
CA ARG A 33 11.60 -8.23 -26.41
C ARG A 33 10.83 -7.18 -25.61
N SER A 34 9.58 -6.89 -25.98
CA SER A 34 8.75 -5.89 -25.30
C SER A 34 8.32 -6.37 -23.91
N SER A 35 7.94 -7.65 -23.81
CA SER A 35 7.59 -8.28 -22.53
C SER A 35 8.79 -8.48 -21.61
N GLU A 36 9.95 -8.85 -22.16
CA GLU A 36 11.21 -8.91 -21.43
C GLU A 36 11.59 -7.52 -20.91
N ALA A 37 11.53 -6.48 -21.75
CA ALA A 37 11.82 -5.10 -21.35
C ALA A 37 10.87 -4.61 -20.25
N LEU A 38 9.58 -4.95 -20.35
CA LEU A 38 8.58 -4.63 -19.34
C LEU A 38 8.91 -5.29 -17.98
N LEU A 39 9.20 -6.59 -17.98
CA LEU A 39 9.57 -7.31 -16.75
C LEU A 39 10.86 -6.78 -16.14
N ARG A 40 11.90 -6.55 -16.96
CA ARG A 40 13.15 -5.92 -16.50
C ARG A 40 12.92 -4.53 -15.93
N ALA A 41 12.03 -3.73 -16.51
CA ALA A 41 11.66 -2.42 -15.99
C ALA A 41 10.91 -2.51 -14.65
N VAL A 42 9.96 -3.44 -14.52
CA VAL A 42 9.25 -3.67 -13.25
C VAL A 42 10.22 -4.12 -12.16
N TYR A 43 11.06 -5.09 -12.46
CA TYR A 43 12.05 -5.62 -11.54
C TYR A 43 13.04 -4.54 -11.07
N SER A 44 13.67 -3.84 -12.02
CA SER A 44 14.66 -2.82 -11.71
C SER A 44 14.08 -1.63 -10.95
N ARG A 45 12.84 -1.23 -11.25
CA ARG A 45 12.22 -0.05 -10.64
C ARG A 45 11.54 -0.35 -9.31
N TYR A 46 10.89 -1.50 -9.18
CA TYR A 46 9.98 -1.77 -8.06
C TYR A 46 10.41 -2.93 -7.14
N LEU A 47 11.29 -3.83 -7.58
CA LEU A 47 11.70 -5.01 -6.80
C LEU A 47 13.17 -4.95 -6.34
N LEU A 48 14.04 -4.32 -7.13
CA LEU A 48 15.41 -3.99 -6.71
C LEU A 48 15.45 -2.92 -5.62
N ASN A 49 16.62 -2.74 -5.02
CA ASN A 49 16.84 -1.77 -3.93
C ASN A 49 16.85 -0.32 -4.43
N THR A 50 15.69 0.20 -4.82
CA THR A 50 15.49 1.59 -5.25
C THR A 50 14.56 2.34 -4.30
N PRO A 51 14.55 3.69 -4.31
CA PRO A 51 13.61 4.47 -3.52
C PRO A 51 12.13 4.19 -3.84
N ALA A 52 11.84 3.79 -5.08
CA ALA A 52 10.50 3.45 -5.56
C ALA A 52 10.08 2.00 -5.26
N SER A 53 11.04 1.18 -4.80
CA SER A 53 10.81 -0.24 -4.54
C SER A 53 9.74 -0.50 -3.49
N VAL A 54 9.08 -1.65 -3.60
CA VAL A 54 8.10 -2.11 -2.61
C VAL A 54 8.75 -2.15 -1.23
N ARG A 55 9.95 -2.72 -1.11
CA ARG A 55 10.69 -2.79 0.16
C ARG A 55 10.97 -1.40 0.76
N ALA A 56 11.40 -0.43 -0.04
CA ALA A 56 11.62 0.93 0.44
C ALA A 56 10.31 1.62 0.86
N ARG A 57 9.22 1.39 0.12
CA ARG A 57 7.88 1.89 0.48
C ARG A 57 7.38 1.27 1.79
N VAL A 58 7.50 -0.05 1.95
CA VAL A 58 7.17 -0.76 3.19
C VAL A 58 7.96 -0.19 4.37
N SER A 59 9.27 0.04 4.21
CA SER A 59 10.10 0.64 5.27
C SER A 59 9.61 2.04 5.67
N ARG A 60 9.26 2.90 4.70
CA ARG A 60 8.71 4.24 4.98
C ARG A 60 7.36 4.15 5.70
N LEU A 61 6.48 3.24 5.28
CA LEU A 61 5.20 3.02 5.93
C LEU A 61 5.38 2.44 7.35
N GLY A 62 6.38 1.59 7.59
CA GLY A 62 6.72 1.12 8.93
C GLY A 62 7.13 2.23 9.90
N LYS A 63 7.86 3.25 9.41
CA LYS A 63 8.17 4.45 10.21
C LYS A 63 6.91 5.25 10.56
N ARG A 64 6.00 5.40 9.59
CA ARG A 64 4.70 6.05 9.80
C ARG A 64 3.82 5.29 10.80
N LEU A 65 3.79 3.96 10.70
CA LEU A 65 3.11 3.08 11.65
C LEU A 65 3.64 3.28 13.08
N SER A 66 4.96 3.36 13.24
CA SER A 66 5.58 3.63 14.55
C SER A 66 5.14 4.98 15.13
N GLY A 67 5.02 6.00 14.27
CA GLY A 67 4.48 7.30 14.64
C GLY A 67 3.01 7.25 15.05
N ALA A 68 2.18 6.51 14.31
CA ALA A 68 0.77 6.30 14.62
C ALA A 68 0.59 5.56 15.96
N GLN A 69 1.40 4.53 16.22
CA GLN A 69 1.46 3.82 17.50
C GLN A 69 1.80 4.77 18.66
N ALA A 70 2.84 5.59 18.48
CA ALA A 70 3.25 6.56 19.50
C ALA A 70 2.16 7.62 19.76
N ALA A 71 1.45 8.06 18.72
CA ALA A 71 0.32 8.99 18.85
C ALA A 71 -0.87 8.33 19.57
N GLN A 72 -1.22 7.10 19.23
CA GLN A 72 -2.31 6.36 19.88
C GLN A 72 -2.04 6.09 21.36
N ALA A 73 -0.77 5.84 21.72
CA ALA A 73 -0.35 5.65 23.10
C ALA A 73 -0.52 6.94 23.95
N ARG A 74 -0.57 8.13 23.32
CA ARG A 74 -0.85 9.38 24.03
C ARG A 74 -2.36 9.47 24.29
N ALA A 75 -2.72 9.67 25.56
CA ALA A 75 -4.11 9.72 25.99
C ALA A 75 -4.85 11.04 25.64
N SER A 76 -4.21 11.97 24.91
CA SER A 76 -4.88 13.22 24.52
C SER A 76 -5.86 12.99 23.36
N PRO A 77 -7.04 13.65 23.36
CA PRO A 77 -8.01 13.54 22.27
C PRO A 77 -7.42 13.86 20.90
N GLU A 78 -6.58 14.90 20.81
CA GLU A 78 -5.91 15.33 19.58
C GLU A 78 -4.99 14.24 19.02
N ALA A 79 -4.20 13.58 19.89
CA ALA A 79 -3.30 12.53 19.46
C ALA A 79 -4.05 11.27 19.00
N ARG A 80 -5.18 10.94 19.64
CA ARG A 80 -6.06 9.85 19.19
C ARG A 80 -6.68 10.14 17.82
N THR A 81 -7.17 11.36 17.59
CA THR A 81 -7.71 11.76 16.29
C THR A 81 -6.64 11.70 15.20
N ALA A 82 -5.43 12.23 15.47
CA ALA A 82 -4.32 12.16 14.54
C ALA A 82 -3.91 10.72 14.22
N ALA A 83 -3.87 9.84 15.23
CA ALA A 83 -3.59 8.42 15.04
C ALA A 83 -4.66 7.74 14.17
N ALA A 84 -5.94 8.03 14.40
CA ALA A 84 -7.04 7.45 13.61
C ALA A 84 -6.96 7.83 12.12
N VAL A 85 -6.69 9.10 11.82
CA VAL A 85 -6.47 9.56 10.44
C VAL A 85 -5.28 8.84 9.80
N GLU A 86 -4.17 8.73 10.53
CA GLU A 86 -2.96 8.09 10.04
C GLU A 86 -3.15 6.58 9.81
N ILE A 87 -3.92 5.89 10.66
CA ILE A 87 -4.29 4.48 10.47
C ILE A 87 -5.05 4.28 9.15
N THR A 88 -6.05 5.12 8.86
CA THR A 88 -6.80 5.06 7.59
C THR A 88 -5.89 5.24 6.38
N VAL A 89 -4.94 6.19 6.45
CA VAL A 89 -3.97 6.41 5.37
C VAL A 89 -3.04 5.20 5.21
N LEU A 90 -2.56 4.62 6.32
CA LEU A 90 -1.73 3.42 6.31
C LEU A 90 -2.46 2.23 5.67
N GLN A 91 -3.74 2.01 6.02
CA GLN A 91 -4.57 0.96 5.42
C GLN A 91 -4.69 1.12 3.90
N GLN A 92 -5.00 2.33 3.43
CA GLN A 92 -5.07 2.59 1.98
C GLN A 92 -3.72 2.35 1.31
N CYS A 93 -2.63 2.77 1.94
CA CYS A 93 -1.29 2.60 1.38
C CYS A 93 -0.89 1.12 1.26
N VAL A 94 -1.12 0.30 2.29
CA VAL A 94 -0.81 -1.14 2.25
C VAL A 94 -1.70 -1.88 1.26
N HIS A 95 -2.97 -1.49 1.16
CA HIS A 95 -3.91 -2.05 0.17
C HIS A 95 -3.43 -1.80 -1.27
N VAL A 96 -3.16 -0.53 -1.62
CA VAL A 96 -2.66 -0.16 -2.96
C VAL A 96 -1.32 -0.83 -3.26
N LEU A 97 -0.44 -0.95 -2.26
CA LEU A 97 0.84 -1.63 -2.45
C LEU A 97 0.65 -3.14 -2.69
N GLY A 98 -0.33 -3.76 -2.04
CA GLY A 98 -0.73 -5.16 -2.24
C GLY A 98 -1.26 -5.40 -3.65
N GLU A 99 -2.18 -4.56 -4.12
CA GLU A 99 -2.67 -4.64 -5.50
C GLU A 99 -1.53 -4.54 -6.53
N ASN A 100 -0.58 -3.65 -6.31
CA ASN A 100 0.57 -3.51 -7.21
C ASN A 100 1.44 -4.78 -7.22
N CYS A 101 1.67 -5.39 -6.06
CA CYS A 101 2.39 -6.66 -5.99
C CYS A 101 1.63 -7.78 -6.70
N GLY A 102 0.30 -7.83 -6.58
CA GLY A 102 -0.55 -8.75 -7.35
C GLY A 102 -0.40 -8.54 -8.86
N ARG A 103 -0.42 -7.28 -9.33
CA ARG A 103 -0.17 -6.95 -10.75
C ARG A 103 1.24 -7.38 -11.20
N TYR A 104 2.25 -7.31 -10.35
CA TYR A 104 3.60 -7.79 -10.67
C TYR A 104 3.66 -9.32 -10.75
N ALA A 105 2.96 -10.02 -9.84
CA ALA A 105 2.83 -11.48 -9.89
C ALA A 105 2.14 -11.93 -11.19
N ASP A 106 1.01 -11.31 -11.55
CA ASP A 106 0.29 -11.58 -12.79
C ASP A 106 1.18 -11.39 -14.03
N LEU A 107 2.06 -10.37 -14.03
CA LEU A 107 3.00 -10.14 -15.12
C LEU A 107 4.07 -11.23 -15.20
N LEU A 108 4.66 -11.63 -14.07
CA LEU A 108 5.63 -12.71 -14.02
C LEU A 108 5.01 -14.05 -14.44
N GLU A 109 3.78 -14.34 -14.03
CA GLU A 109 3.07 -15.55 -14.45
C GLU A 109 2.81 -15.58 -15.97
N ARG A 110 2.31 -14.46 -16.52
CA ARG A 110 1.86 -14.41 -17.92
C ARG A 110 2.99 -14.32 -18.94
N VAL A 111 4.07 -13.61 -18.60
CA VAL A 111 5.16 -13.33 -19.54
C VAL A 111 6.56 -13.62 -18.98
N GLY A 112 6.66 -14.28 -17.81
CA GLY A 112 7.94 -14.64 -17.19
C GLY A 112 8.83 -15.53 -18.04
N PHE A 113 8.24 -16.36 -18.91
CA PHE A 113 9.01 -17.17 -19.88
C PHE A 113 9.92 -16.33 -20.79
N THR A 114 9.67 -15.03 -20.92
CA THR A 114 10.47 -14.13 -21.76
C THR A 114 11.83 -13.77 -21.16
N VAL A 115 11.98 -13.83 -19.83
CA VAL A 115 13.22 -13.50 -19.10
C VAL A 115 14.08 -14.71 -18.74
N GLY A 116 13.61 -15.93 -18.98
CA GLY A 116 14.39 -17.16 -18.80
C GLY A 116 14.89 -17.34 -17.37
N ASP A 117 16.21 -17.55 -17.22
CA ASP A 117 16.87 -17.80 -15.94
C ASP A 117 16.72 -16.63 -14.93
N ASP A 118 16.48 -15.40 -15.41
CA ASP A 118 16.25 -14.23 -14.54
C ASP A 118 14.90 -14.32 -13.78
N LEU A 119 13.98 -15.20 -14.22
CA LEU A 119 12.63 -15.31 -13.64
C LEU A 119 12.67 -15.70 -12.15
N GLU A 120 13.55 -16.61 -11.76
CA GLU A 120 13.69 -17.08 -10.37
C GLU A 120 14.05 -15.91 -9.46
N CYS A 121 15.11 -15.18 -9.84
CA CYS A 121 15.57 -14.00 -9.09
C CYS A 121 14.49 -12.90 -9.00
N MET A 122 13.74 -12.66 -10.08
CA MET A 122 12.62 -11.72 -10.07
C MET A 122 11.48 -12.15 -9.15
N SER A 123 11.18 -13.46 -9.15
CA SER A 123 10.12 -14.05 -8.33
C SER A 123 10.48 -13.99 -6.85
N ASP A 124 11.71 -14.33 -6.49
CA ASP A 124 12.21 -14.25 -5.11
C ASP A 124 12.12 -12.82 -4.56
N ALA A 125 12.54 -11.83 -5.35
CA ALA A 125 12.46 -10.44 -4.94
C ALA A 125 11.01 -9.96 -4.73
N LEU A 126 10.05 -10.49 -5.50
CA LEU A 126 8.63 -10.23 -5.31
C LEU A 126 8.11 -10.92 -4.05
N LEU A 127 8.46 -12.19 -3.82
CA LEU A 127 8.06 -12.95 -2.63
C LEU A 127 8.56 -12.29 -1.35
N GLU A 128 9.85 -11.92 -1.28
CA GLU A 128 10.39 -11.16 -0.14
C GLU A 128 9.64 -9.84 0.11
N SER A 129 9.21 -9.18 -0.97
CA SER A 129 8.48 -7.93 -0.89
C SER A 129 7.06 -8.15 -0.36
N LEU A 130 6.41 -9.24 -0.78
CA LEU A 130 5.10 -9.67 -0.31
C LEU A 130 5.13 -10.05 1.18
N GLU A 131 6.13 -10.80 1.63
CA GLU A 131 6.29 -11.16 3.05
C GLU A 131 6.39 -9.92 3.94
N LYS A 132 7.22 -8.96 3.55
CA LYS A 132 7.39 -7.69 4.29
C LYS A 132 6.12 -6.85 4.27
N LEU A 133 5.40 -6.84 3.15
CA LEU A 133 4.13 -6.15 3.04
C LEU A 133 3.03 -6.81 3.89
N GLN A 134 3.00 -8.14 3.95
CA GLN A 134 2.07 -8.89 4.78
C GLN A 134 2.29 -8.56 6.25
N ALA A 135 3.54 -8.62 6.72
CA ALA A 135 3.89 -8.28 8.10
C ALA A 135 3.45 -6.84 8.47
N LEU A 136 3.60 -5.89 7.55
CA LEU A 136 3.13 -4.52 7.74
C LEU A 136 1.60 -4.44 7.76
N THR A 137 0.92 -5.13 6.84
CA THR A 137 -0.56 -5.18 6.78
C THR A 137 -1.14 -5.72 8.08
N ASP A 138 -0.57 -6.79 8.63
CA ASP A 138 -1.00 -7.37 9.89
C ASP A 138 -0.79 -6.39 11.05
N ALA A 139 0.33 -5.66 11.05
CA ALA A 139 0.63 -4.67 12.08
C ALA A 139 -0.31 -3.45 12.02
N VAL A 140 -0.66 -2.97 10.83
CA VAL A 140 -1.67 -1.91 10.62
C VAL A 140 -3.05 -2.38 11.08
N THR A 141 -3.42 -3.62 10.76
CA THR A 141 -4.70 -4.22 11.17
C THR A 141 -4.80 -4.28 12.69
N ARG A 142 -3.78 -4.81 13.37
CA ARG A 142 -3.74 -4.82 14.85
C ARG A 142 -3.85 -3.43 15.45
N LEU A 143 -3.20 -2.42 14.85
CA LEU A 143 -3.26 -1.05 15.35
C LEU A 143 -4.66 -0.45 15.24
N ARG A 144 -5.34 -0.71 14.12
CA ARG A 144 -6.75 -0.33 13.94
C ARG A 144 -7.64 -1.01 14.97
N ASP A 145 -7.51 -2.31 15.15
CA ASP A 145 -8.36 -3.06 16.08
C ASP A 145 -8.22 -2.53 17.51
N VAL A 146 -7.00 -2.15 17.92
CA VAL A 146 -6.76 -1.44 19.18
C VAL A 146 -7.46 -0.07 19.19
N ALA A 147 -7.40 0.70 18.10
CA ALA A 147 -8.04 2.01 18.02
C ALA A 147 -9.56 1.93 18.19
N GLU A 148 -10.18 0.93 17.56
CA GLU A 148 -11.63 0.70 17.60
C GLU A 148 -12.10 0.19 18.97
N SER A 149 -11.24 -0.53 19.70
CA SER A 149 -11.53 -1.00 21.06
C SER A 149 -11.47 0.10 22.12
N LEU A 150 -10.83 1.24 21.82
CA LEU A 150 -10.69 2.33 22.79
C LEU A 150 -11.99 3.13 22.92
N PRO A 151 -12.39 3.52 24.14
CA PRO A 151 -13.57 4.34 24.34
C PRO A 151 -13.43 5.68 23.61
N PRO A 152 -14.53 6.21 23.06
CA PRO A 152 -14.50 7.43 22.26
C PRO A 152 -13.91 8.59 23.07
N PRO A 153 -13.05 9.43 22.45
CA PRO A 153 -12.44 10.56 23.12
C PRO A 153 -13.54 11.50 23.63
N GLY A 154 -13.61 11.70 24.96
CA GLY A 154 -14.63 12.55 25.59
C GLY A 154 -15.56 11.86 26.60
N THR A 155 -15.45 10.54 26.80
CA THR A 155 -16.08 9.85 27.95
C THR A 155 -15.30 10.14 29.24
N SER A 156 -15.32 11.40 29.67
CA SER A 156 -14.92 11.77 31.03
C SER A 156 -16.02 11.30 31.98
N CYS A 157 -15.77 10.22 32.72
CA CYS A 157 -16.51 9.93 33.93
C CYS A 157 -16.17 11.03 34.96
N ARG A 158 -16.84 12.18 34.89
CA ARG A 158 -16.96 13.04 36.07
C ARG A 158 -17.65 12.19 37.14
N ARG A 159 -16.88 11.76 38.14
CA ARG A 159 -17.44 11.42 39.45
C ARG A 159 -18.24 12.64 39.91
N SER A 160 -19.57 12.51 39.95
CA SER A 160 -20.41 13.43 40.70
C SER A 160 -20.09 13.23 42.19
N GLY A 161 -19.12 14.00 42.70
CA GLY A 161 -19.04 14.30 44.12
C GLY A 161 -20.17 15.27 44.44
N ALA A 162 -21.34 14.72 44.76
CA ALA A 162 -22.45 15.46 45.34
C ALA A 162 -22.93 14.67 46.56
N ASP A 163 -22.13 14.70 47.61
CA ASP A 163 -22.61 14.43 48.96
C ASP A 163 -21.76 15.26 49.94
N VAL A 164 -22.02 16.57 49.94
CA VAL A 164 -21.66 17.45 51.05
C VAL A 164 -22.99 17.92 51.62
N GLY A 165 -23.62 17.04 52.39
CA GLY A 165 -24.70 17.41 53.30
C GLY A 165 -24.12 18.28 54.40
N TYR A 166 -24.43 19.57 54.38
CA TYR A 166 -24.25 20.42 55.55
C TYR A 166 -25.28 20.02 56.61
N PRO A 167 -24.89 19.80 57.88
CA PRO A 167 -25.86 19.71 58.96
C PRO A 167 -26.37 21.12 59.26
N LEU A 168 -27.70 21.29 59.21
CA LEU A 168 -28.35 22.42 59.86
C LEU A 168 -28.34 22.13 61.36
N GLU A 169 -27.51 22.85 62.11
CA GLU A 169 -27.65 22.98 63.56
C GLU A 169 -28.76 24.01 63.81
N ASP A 170 -29.89 23.53 64.33
CA ASP A 170 -30.87 24.36 65.04
C ASP A 170 -30.53 24.29 66.54
N ASP A 171 -30.23 25.44 67.13
CA ASP A 171 -30.54 25.81 68.53
C ASP A 171 -30.49 27.34 68.69
#